data_AF-A0A060QGG2-F1
#
_entry.id   AF-A0A060QGG2-F1
#
_cell.length_a   1.000
_cell.length_b   1.000
_cell.length_c   1.000
_cell.angle_alpha   90.00
_cell.angle_beta   90.00
_cell.angle_gamma   90.00
#
_symmetry.space_group_name_H-M   'P 1'
#
loop_
_entity.id
_entity.type
_entity.pdbx_description
1 polymer ?
#
loop_
_entity_poly.entity_id
_entity_poly.type
_entity_poly.pdbx_seq_one_letter_code
_entity_poly.pdbx_strand_id
1 'polypeptide(L)'
;MLLAGAPCGSGFPAMMVFLLLFCLSCAAFTISSVAGGGAGLVIMPVLGLVLATPKIPAALSIGTMCSTVGRIVTFWQVINWRVVLFFTPAALPAAALGVFCLRLMPPVYLELILGLFLSGNVFLPLRRSPPAETDQRQWRYLPAIGFAAGFVSGFTGATGLLFNRFYQKLGLQKQALIATRAANEVLLHAIKLVLYAQFGLFDRGVFLAGVCVGAAALAAIKVTQWVLPLLTHAQFCRIGHAAAAVAGVLMLSGAARQIVQKDAMSLSYGRAHGETELAMTWRSHRLALEFERPLELEVKHRVASVIDPQTGRSGARLTVLHLAANRGLFITRRGLHGDHEYGFHHGRHRQDA
;
A
#
# COMPACT_ATOMS: atom_id res chain seq x y z
N MET A 1 24.46 7.66 20.25
CA MET A 1 24.38 6.58 19.25
C MET A 1 23.12 6.78 18.39
N LEU A 2 23.07 7.91 17.67
CA LEU A 2 21.84 8.42 17.03
C LEU A 2 21.89 8.34 15.50
N LEU A 3 23.05 8.13 14.87
CA LEU A 3 23.21 8.01 13.41
C LEU A 3 24.51 7.27 13.11
N ALA A 4 24.48 5.95 13.01
CA ALA A 4 25.59 5.19 12.44
C ALA A 4 25.02 4.24 11.38
N GLY A 5 25.05 4.68 10.12
CA GLY A 5 24.74 3.80 8.99
C GLY A 5 23.97 4.38 7.81
N ALA A 6 23.97 5.70 7.56
CA ALA A 6 23.46 6.23 6.29
C ALA A 6 24.58 7.00 5.55
N PRO A 7 24.84 6.70 4.26
CA PRO A 7 25.84 7.39 3.48
C PRO A 7 25.41 8.85 3.25
N CYS A 8 26.35 9.78 3.43
CA CYS A 8 26.18 11.22 3.36
C CYS A 8 25.53 11.72 2.07
N GLY A 9 24.66 12.73 2.17
CA GLY A 9 24.19 13.50 1.01
C GLY A 9 23.03 14.49 1.18
N SER A 10 22.68 14.96 2.39
CA SER A 10 21.97 16.25 2.62
C SER A 10 21.75 16.44 4.12
N GLY A 11 22.60 17.24 4.76
CA GLY A 11 22.53 17.51 6.19
C GLY A 11 21.39 18.47 6.54
N PHE A 12 20.15 17.99 6.56
CA PHE A 12 19.10 18.72 7.27
C PHE A 12 19.33 18.57 8.78
N PRO A 13 19.40 19.66 9.57
CA PRO A 13 19.49 19.54 11.01
C PRO A 13 18.28 18.77 11.52
N ALA A 14 18.47 17.86 12.49
CA ALA A 14 17.40 17.00 12.99
C ALA A 14 16.13 17.78 13.37
N MET A 15 16.29 18.99 13.90
CA MET A 15 15.19 19.92 14.18
C MET A 15 14.31 20.22 12.95
N MET A 16 14.92 20.46 11.79
CA MET A 16 14.22 20.74 10.53
C MET A 16 13.41 19.54 10.07
N VAL A 17 13.95 18.32 10.20
CA VAL A 17 13.24 17.08 9.84
C VAL A 17 12.00 16.89 10.71
N PHE A 18 12.11 17.11 12.03
CA PHE A 18 10.97 17.02 12.94
C PHE A 18 9.95 18.14 12.71
N LEU A 19 10.38 19.35 12.35
CA LEU A 19 9.49 20.45 11.98
C LEU A 19 8.72 20.14 10.70
N LEU A 20 9.39 19.62 9.66
CA LEU A 20 8.74 19.15 8.44
C LEU A 20 7.76 18.02 8.73
N LEU A 21 8.16 17.03 9.53
CA LEU A 21 7.30 15.93 9.96
C LEU A 21 6.05 16.46 10.67
N PHE A 22 6.20 17.44 11.56
CA PHE A 22 5.10 18.07 12.27
C PHE A 22 4.14 18.78 11.29
N CYS A 23 4.66 19.64 10.41
CA CYS A 23 3.85 20.39 9.44
C CYS A 23 3.09 19.46 8.48
N LEU A 24 3.79 18.46 7.91
CA LEU A 24 3.20 17.45 7.01
C LEU A 24 2.17 16.59 7.73
N SER A 25 2.44 16.18 8.98
CA SER A 25 1.48 15.45 9.82
C SER A 25 0.25 16.31 10.10
N CYS A 26 0.42 17.57 10.48
CA CYS A 26 -0.68 18.47 10.76
C CYS A 26 -1.57 18.64 9.53
N ALA A 27 -0.98 18.85 8.35
CA ALA A 27 -1.71 18.89 7.09
C ALA A 27 -2.45 17.58 6.79
N ALA A 28 -1.77 16.43 6.90
CA ALA A 28 -2.35 15.11 6.66
C ALA A 28 -3.52 14.80 7.60
N PHE A 29 -3.40 15.11 8.89
CA PHE A 29 -4.47 14.92 9.88
C PHE A 29 -5.62 15.91 9.70
N THR A 30 -5.36 17.13 9.22
CA THR A 30 -6.41 18.10 8.89
C THR A 30 -7.24 17.59 7.72
N ILE A 31 -6.57 17.16 6.65
CA ILE A 31 -7.22 16.56 5.47
C ILE A 31 -8.03 15.30 5.87
N SER A 32 -7.44 14.46 6.72
CA SER A 32 -8.09 13.22 7.17
C SER A 32 -9.30 13.43 8.07
N SER A 33 -9.33 14.51 8.85
CA SER A 33 -10.41 14.76 9.81
C SER A 33 -11.77 14.96 9.17
N VAL A 34 -11.81 15.42 7.93
CA VAL A 34 -13.08 15.64 7.19
C VAL A 34 -13.33 14.54 6.18
N ALA A 35 -12.29 13.99 5.53
CA ALA A 35 -12.43 12.83 4.65
C ALA A 35 -12.94 11.59 5.41
N GLY A 36 -12.82 11.59 6.73
CA GLY A 36 -13.16 10.47 7.57
C GLY A 36 -12.08 9.40 7.45
N GLY A 37 -10.83 9.71 7.81
CA GLY A 37 -9.73 8.73 7.87
C GLY A 37 -8.69 8.90 6.76
N GLY A 38 -7.67 8.05 6.77
CA GLY A 38 -6.63 8.05 5.75
C GLY A 38 -5.41 8.94 6.02
N ALA A 39 -5.35 9.71 7.13
CA ALA A 39 -4.13 10.41 7.56
C ALA A 39 -2.94 9.45 7.60
N GLY A 40 -3.23 8.24 8.09
CA GLY A 40 -2.33 7.11 8.12
C GLY A 40 -1.55 6.93 6.85
N LEU A 41 -2.25 6.95 5.73
CA LEU A 41 -1.70 6.61 4.42
C LEU A 41 -0.87 7.76 3.82
N VAL A 42 -1.32 9.00 4.00
CA VAL A 42 -0.61 10.18 3.48
C VAL A 42 0.70 10.41 4.22
N ILE A 43 0.77 10.07 5.51
CA ILE A 43 1.97 10.30 6.33
C ILE A 43 2.99 9.15 6.27
N MET A 44 2.62 7.95 5.79
CA MET A 44 3.58 6.82 5.73
C MET A 44 4.87 7.16 4.97
N PRO A 45 4.82 7.77 3.76
CA PRO A 45 6.05 8.11 3.03
C PRO A 45 6.94 9.09 3.79
N VAL A 46 6.34 10.05 4.50
CA VAL A 46 7.08 11.05 5.30
C VAL A 46 7.74 10.40 6.51
N LEU A 47 7.05 9.50 7.21
CA LEU A 47 7.63 8.73 8.30
C LEU A 47 8.78 7.82 7.83
N GLY A 48 8.72 7.34 6.58
CA GLY A 48 9.79 6.58 5.95
C GLY A 48 11.08 7.36 5.72
N LEU A 49 11.05 8.70 5.79
CA LEU A 49 12.26 9.53 5.75
C LEU A 49 13.04 9.50 7.07
N VAL A 50 12.39 9.11 8.18
CA VAL A 50 12.95 9.17 9.55
C VAL A 50 13.08 7.79 10.18
N LEU A 51 12.19 6.86 9.82
CA LEU A 51 12.10 5.54 10.41
C LEU A 51 12.27 4.45 9.34
N ALA A 52 12.89 3.33 9.74
CA ALA A 52 12.88 2.12 8.93
C ALA A 52 11.45 1.63 8.68
N THR A 53 11.18 1.11 7.48
CA THR A 53 9.83 0.70 7.03
C THR A 53 9.04 -0.14 8.03
N PRO A 54 9.62 -1.15 8.72
CA PRO A 54 8.88 -1.96 9.70
C PRO A 54 8.39 -1.18 10.93
N LYS A 55 9.01 -0.03 11.25
CA LYS A 55 8.72 0.77 12.45
C LYS A 55 7.71 1.90 12.19
N ILE A 56 7.48 2.25 10.92
CA ILE A 56 6.53 3.30 10.52
C ILE A 56 5.12 3.08 11.09
N PRO A 57 4.52 1.86 11.03
CA PRO A 57 3.16 1.65 11.52
C PRO A 57 2.99 1.89 13.03
N ALA A 58 4.07 1.72 13.82
CA ALA A 58 4.07 1.94 15.26
C ALA A 58 4.01 3.43 15.58
N ALA A 59 4.94 4.24 15.03
CA ALA A 59 4.94 5.69 15.20
C ALA A 59 3.63 6.32 14.70
N LEU A 60 3.12 5.82 13.57
CA LEU A 60 1.85 6.25 13.04
C LEU A 60 0.69 5.95 13.99
N SER A 61 0.65 4.75 14.57
CA SER A 61 -0.43 4.35 15.46
C SER A 61 -0.47 5.21 16.74
N ILE A 62 0.67 5.70 17.23
CA ILE A 62 0.73 6.68 18.33
C ILE A 62 0.01 7.96 17.90
N GLY A 63 0.40 8.52 16.76
CA GLY A 63 -0.18 9.77 16.27
C GLY A 63 -1.68 9.66 15.96
N THR A 64 -2.10 8.56 15.33
CA THR A 64 -3.53 8.31 15.06
C THR A 64 -4.31 8.10 16.35
N MET A 65 -3.75 7.41 17.35
CA MET A 65 -4.38 7.26 18.67
C MET A 65 -4.57 8.62 19.36
N CYS A 66 -3.58 9.52 19.32
CA CYS A 66 -3.75 10.88 19.84
C CYS A 66 -4.88 11.63 19.15
N SER A 67 -4.96 11.53 17.80
CA SER A 67 -6.04 12.14 17.02
C SER A 67 -7.42 11.62 17.41
N THR A 68 -7.57 10.29 17.52
CA THR A 68 -8.85 9.65 17.82
C THR A 68 -9.27 9.88 19.25
N VAL A 69 -8.35 9.86 20.22
CA VAL A 69 -8.60 10.29 21.61
C VAL A 69 -9.09 11.75 21.64
N GLY A 70 -8.43 12.66 20.91
CA GLY A 70 -8.88 14.06 20.82
C GLY A 70 -10.31 14.21 20.31
N ARG A 71 -10.69 13.40 19.30
CA ARG A 71 -12.08 13.36 18.79
C ARG A 71 -13.06 12.78 19.79
N ILE A 72 -12.69 11.72 20.51
CA ILE A 72 -13.50 11.16 21.58
C ILE A 72 -13.76 12.22 22.64
N VAL A 73 -12.72 12.89 23.16
CA VAL A 73 -12.86 13.95 24.17
C VAL A 73 -13.81 15.05 23.68
N THR A 74 -13.75 15.40 22.40
CA THR A 74 -14.62 16.44 21.81
C THR A 74 -16.09 16.00 21.70
N PHE A 75 -16.36 14.72 21.42
CA PHE A 75 -17.71 14.22 21.06
C PHE A 75 -18.17 13.02 21.90
N TRP A 76 -17.67 12.85 23.12
CA TRP A 76 -17.88 11.62 23.91
C TRP A 76 -19.36 11.33 24.22
N GLN A 77 -20.18 12.37 24.34
CA GLN A 77 -21.61 12.26 24.67
C GLN A 77 -22.44 11.61 23.56
N VAL A 78 -21.97 11.65 22.31
CA VAL A 78 -22.73 11.14 21.14
C VAL A 78 -22.20 9.79 20.63
N ILE A 79 -21.35 9.12 21.41
CA ILE A 79 -20.84 7.78 21.09
C ILE A 79 -21.99 6.76 21.16
N ASN A 80 -22.19 6.02 20.06
CA ASN A 80 -23.11 4.89 20.05
C ASN A 80 -22.40 3.63 20.53
N TRP A 81 -22.46 3.39 21.85
CA TRP A 81 -21.83 2.24 22.50
C TRP A 81 -22.34 0.88 22.01
N ARG A 82 -23.58 0.81 21.52
CA ARG A 82 -24.11 -0.42 20.92
C ARG A 82 -23.30 -0.82 19.70
N VAL A 83 -22.99 0.13 18.83
CA VAL A 83 -22.14 -0.13 17.66
C VAL A 83 -20.74 -0.57 18.10
N VAL A 84 -20.15 0.10 19.08
CA VAL A 84 -18.82 -0.26 19.62
C VAL A 84 -18.79 -1.70 20.15
N LEU A 85 -19.81 -2.10 20.91
CA LEU A 85 -19.89 -3.42 21.54
C LEU A 85 -20.05 -4.56 20.53
N PHE A 86 -20.80 -4.36 19.44
CA PHE A 86 -20.97 -5.40 18.40
C PHE A 86 -19.85 -5.40 17.36
N PHE A 87 -19.17 -4.27 17.16
CA PHE A 87 -18.07 -4.13 16.20
C PHE A 87 -16.74 -4.64 16.77
N THR A 88 -16.39 -4.18 17.98
CA THR A 88 -15.04 -4.32 18.54
C THR A 88 -14.60 -5.75 18.82
N PRO A 89 -15.44 -6.66 19.35
CA PRO A 89 -15.02 -8.03 19.68
C PRO A 89 -14.50 -8.80 18.46
N ALA A 90 -15.07 -8.57 17.28
CA ALA A 90 -14.57 -9.15 16.03
C ALA A 90 -13.37 -8.37 15.47
N ALA A 91 -13.35 -7.04 15.66
CA ALA A 91 -12.31 -6.17 15.11
C ALA A 91 -10.95 -6.31 15.80
N LEU A 92 -10.91 -6.50 17.12
CA LEU A 92 -9.66 -6.64 17.88
C LEU A 92 -8.80 -7.85 17.45
N PRO A 93 -9.32 -9.10 17.43
CA PRO A 93 -8.54 -10.25 16.98
C PRO A 93 -8.19 -10.13 15.50
N ALA A 94 -9.06 -9.54 14.67
CA ALA A 94 -8.78 -9.30 13.26
C ALA A 94 -7.64 -8.27 13.07
N ALA A 95 -7.58 -7.23 13.89
CA ALA A 95 -6.46 -6.28 13.88
C ALA A 95 -5.16 -6.94 14.31
N ALA A 96 -5.20 -7.79 15.34
CA ALA A 96 -4.04 -8.58 15.73
C ALA A 96 -3.55 -9.48 14.59
N LEU A 97 -4.49 -10.17 13.91
CA LEU A 97 -4.19 -10.97 12.73
C LEU A 97 -3.58 -10.13 11.60
N GLY A 98 -4.12 -8.94 11.33
CA GLY A 98 -3.59 -8.04 10.31
C GLY A 98 -2.17 -7.55 10.63
N VAL A 99 -1.89 -7.22 11.89
CA VAL A 99 -0.52 -6.87 12.34
C VAL A 99 0.43 -8.07 12.21
N PHE A 100 -0.04 -9.26 12.58
CA PHE A 100 0.75 -10.49 12.43
C PHE A 100 1.08 -10.78 10.95
N CYS A 101 0.11 -10.66 10.04
CA CYS A 101 0.33 -10.77 8.60
C CYS A 101 1.31 -9.70 8.09
N LEU A 102 1.20 -8.46 8.58
CA LEU A 102 2.12 -7.37 8.24
C LEU A 102 3.57 -7.70 8.63
N ARG A 103 3.78 -8.38 9.76
CA ARG A 103 5.11 -8.85 10.18
C ARG A 103 5.71 -9.89 9.22
N LEU A 104 4.88 -10.74 8.63
CA LEU A 104 5.32 -11.80 7.70
C LEU A 104 5.55 -11.29 6.27
N MET A 105 4.98 -10.12 5.92
CA MET A 105 5.05 -9.58 4.57
C MET A 105 6.34 -8.79 4.31
N PRO A 106 7.05 -9.06 3.20
CA PRO A 106 8.15 -8.20 2.77
C PRO A 106 7.66 -6.75 2.49
N PRO A 107 8.46 -5.72 2.86
CA PRO A 107 8.05 -4.31 2.75
C PRO A 107 7.56 -3.87 1.36
N VAL A 108 8.14 -4.44 0.31
CA VAL A 108 7.78 -4.18 -1.09
C VAL A 108 6.30 -4.48 -1.36
N TYR A 109 5.81 -5.62 -0.87
CA TYR A 109 4.41 -6.01 -1.06
C TYR A 109 3.46 -5.13 -0.27
N LEU A 110 3.89 -4.68 0.92
CA LEU A 110 3.12 -3.74 1.71
C LEU A 110 2.98 -2.39 0.98
N GLU A 111 4.08 -1.83 0.49
CA GLU A 111 4.04 -0.58 -0.31
C GLU A 111 3.17 -0.73 -1.55
N LEU A 112 3.23 -1.88 -2.23
CA LEU A 112 2.43 -2.16 -3.42
C LEU A 112 0.94 -2.29 -3.11
N ILE A 113 0.56 -3.09 -2.10
CA ILE A 113 -0.84 -3.28 -1.70
C ILE A 113 -1.45 -1.97 -1.21
N LEU A 114 -0.72 -1.24 -0.35
CA LEU A 114 -1.16 0.06 0.16
C LEU A 114 -1.25 1.10 -0.95
N GLY A 115 -0.27 1.13 -1.86
CA GLY A 115 -0.23 2.02 -3.00
C GLY A 115 -1.39 1.79 -3.96
N LEU A 116 -1.71 0.52 -4.28
CA LEU A 116 -2.86 0.15 -5.09
C LEU A 116 -4.17 0.53 -4.40
N PHE A 117 -4.30 0.20 -3.12
CA PHE A 117 -5.46 0.53 -2.31
C PHE A 117 -5.74 2.05 -2.29
N LEU A 118 -4.69 2.85 -2.10
CA LEU A 118 -4.74 4.30 -2.10
C LEU A 118 -5.08 4.89 -3.46
N SER A 119 -4.42 4.42 -4.51
CA SER A 119 -4.64 4.89 -5.88
C SER A 119 -6.07 4.58 -6.34
N GLY A 120 -6.62 3.43 -5.94
CA GLY A 120 -8.02 3.06 -6.18
C GLY A 120 -9.03 3.99 -5.50
N ASN A 121 -8.64 4.71 -4.46
CA ASN A 121 -9.51 5.66 -3.76
C ASN A 121 -9.86 6.91 -4.61
N VAL A 122 -9.12 7.17 -5.70
CA VAL A 122 -9.46 8.20 -6.70
C VAL A 122 -10.87 8.01 -7.26
N PHE A 123 -11.32 6.75 -7.40
CA PHE A 123 -12.60 6.43 -8.03
C PHE A 123 -13.80 6.58 -7.08
N LEU A 124 -13.58 6.65 -5.76
CA LEU A 124 -14.64 6.83 -4.77
C LEU A 124 -15.40 8.17 -4.88
N PRO A 125 -14.75 9.34 -5.01
CA PRO A 125 -15.45 10.62 -5.15
C PRO A 125 -16.17 10.78 -6.50
N LEU A 126 -15.72 10.06 -7.53
CA LEU A 126 -16.37 10.04 -8.85
C LEU A 126 -17.68 9.25 -8.82
N ARG A 127 -17.85 8.33 -7.86
CA ARG A 127 -19.13 7.62 -7.65
C ARG A 127 -20.13 8.54 -6.95
N ARG A 128 -20.93 9.26 -7.73
CA ARG A 128 -22.20 9.83 -7.25
C ARG A 128 -22.95 8.71 -6.55
N SER A 129 -23.15 8.90 -5.26
CA SER A 129 -23.84 7.91 -4.47
C SER A 129 -25.06 8.53 -3.87
N PRO A 130 -26.21 7.84 -3.98
CA PRO A 130 -27.42 8.32 -3.36
C PRO A 130 -27.21 8.47 -1.84
N PRO A 131 -28.00 9.34 -1.18
CA PRO A 131 -28.05 9.41 0.27
C PRO A 131 -28.16 7.98 0.83
N ALA A 132 -27.33 7.65 1.82
CA ALA A 132 -27.42 6.34 2.45
C ALA A 132 -28.73 6.28 3.25
N GLU A 133 -29.69 5.50 2.76
CA GLU A 133 -30.89 5.19 3.53
C GLU A 133 -30.54 4.31 4.73
N THR A 134 -31.26 4.51 5.83
CA THR A 134 -31.08 3.70 7.03
C THR A 134 -31.63 2.31 6.77
N ASP A 135 -30.81 1.28 6.94
CA ASP A 135 -31.19 -0.12 6.75
C ASP A 135 -30.88 -0.90 8.03
N GLN A 136 -31.93 -1.27 8.75
CA GLN A 136 -31.82 -1.96 10.03
C GLN A 136 -31.22 -3.37 9.88
N ARG A 137 -31.23 -3.96 8.68
CA ARG A 137 -30.58 -5.26 8.40
C ARG A 137 -29.05 -5.17 8.50
N GLN A 138 -28.48 -3.98 8.34
CA GLN A 138 -27.04 -3.74 8.40
C GLN A 138 -26.43 -4.07 9.77
N TRP A 139 -27.22 -3.99 10.85
CA TRP A 139 -26.78 -4.39 12.19
C TRP A 139 -26.30 -5.84 12.27
N ARG A 140 -26.85 -6.74 11.44
CA ARG A 140 -26.44 -8.15 11.39
C ARG A 140 -25.03 -8.35 10.86
N TYR A 141 -24.57 -7.46 9.98
CA TYR A 141 -23.24 -7.52 9.37
C TYR A 141 -22.18 -6.77 10.18
N LEU A 142 -22.56 -6.16 11.31
CA LEU A 142 -21.67 -5.35 12.12
C LEU A 142 -20.43 -6.11 12.64
N PRO A 143 -20.51 -7.37 13.09
CA PRO A 143 -19.33 -8.15 13.45
C PRO A 143 -18.42 -8.46 12.25
N ALA A 144 -19.00 -8.82 11.09
CA ALA A 144 -18.23 -9.09 9.88
C ALA A 144 -17.48 -7.84 9.38
N ILE A 145 -18.11 -6.68 9.51
CA ILE A 145 -17.51 -5.40 9.18
C ILE A 145 -16.49 -4.98 10.23
N GLY A 146 -16.74 -5.28 11.50
CA GLY A 146 -15.75 -5.20 12.58
C GLY A 146 -14.50 -5.99 12.22
N PHE A 147 -14.65 -7.26 11.87
CA PHE A 147 -13.55 -8.12 11.45
C PHE A 147 -12.79 -7.54 10.24
N ALA A 148 -13.50 -7.19 9.16
CA ALA A 148 -12.87 -6.62 7.96
C ALA A 148 -12.12 -5.31 8.27
N ALA A 149 -12.74 -4.42 9.05
CA ALA A 149 -12.14 -3.17 9.46
C ALA A 149 -10.94 -3.37 10.37
N GLY A 150 -11.02 -4.29 11.33
CA GLY A 150 -9.91 -4.67 12.20
C GLY A 150 -8.73 -5.20 11.38
N PHE A 151 -8.97 -6.17 10.51
CA PHE A 151 -7.95 -6.75 9.63
C PHE A 151 -7.27 -5.69 8.77
N VAL A 152 -8.05 -4.86 8.07
CA VAL A 152 -7.52 -3.74 7.26
C VAL A 152 -6.80 -2.71 8.13
N SER A 153 -7.23 -2.49 9.38
CA SER A 153 -6.53 -1.65 10.35
C SER A 153 -5.15 -2.19 10.70
N GLY A 154 -4.99 -3.50 10.78
CA GLY A 154 -3.70 -4.13 11.06
C GLY A 154 -2.63 -3.70 10.04
N PHE A 155 -3.01 -3.63 8.75
CA PHE A 155 -2.12 -3.15 7.68
C PHE A 155 -2.05 -1.62 7.58
N THR A 156 -3.17 -0.93 7.84
CA THR A 156 -3.36 0.47 7.42
C THR A 156 -3.95 1.34 8.53
N GLY A 157 -3.74 2.66 8.47
CA GLY A 157 -4.50 3.65 9.25
C GLY A 157 -5.76 4.17 8.54
N ALA A 158 -6.29 3.40 7.57
CA ALA A 158 -7.24 3.89 6.56
C ALA A 158 -8.71 3.56 6.84
N THR A 159 -8.98 2.76 7.86
CA THR A 159 -10.22 1.98 8.01
C THR A 159 -11.47 2.77 7.72
N GLY A 160 -11.68 3.91 8.37
CA GLY A 160 -12.98 4.55 8.18
C GLY A 160 -13.14 5.38 6.92
N LEU A 161 -12.19 5.42 5.97
CA LEU A 161 -12.52 5.78 4.58
C LEU A 161 -13.40 4.70 3.94
N LEU A 162 -13.07 3.42 4.20
CA LEU A 162 -13.77 2.29 3.61
C LEU A 162 -15.16 2.11 4.24
N PHE A 163 -15.26 2.28 5.55
CA PHE A 163 -16.46 1.89 6.30
C PHE A 163 -17.43 3.03 6.59
N ASN A 164 -17.14 4.28 6.19
CA ASN A 164 -17.99 5.45 6.48
C ASN A 164 -19.45 5.24 6.04
N ARG A 165 -19.64 4.72 4.81
CA ARG A 165 -20.96 4.39 4.24
C ARG A 165 -21.75 3.43 5.11
N PHE A 166 -21.09 2.46 5.71
CA PHE A 166 -21.77 1.46 6.52
C PHE A 166 -22.29 2.07 7.82
N TYR A 167 -21.51 2.92 8.50
CA TYR A 167 -21.99 3.68 9.65
C TYR A 167 -23.19 4.57 9.30
N GLN A 168 -23.21 5.18 8.11
CA GLN A 168 -24.36 5.96 7.64
C GLN A 168 -25.61 5.10 7.45
N LYS A 169 -25.48 3.89 6.88
CA LYS A 169 -26.61 2.95 6.74
C LYS A 169 -27.16 2.44 8.09
N LEU A 170 -26.38 2.53 9.17
CA LEU A 170 -26.86 2.26 10.53
C LEU A 170 -27.69 3.41 11.12
N GLY A 171 -27.87 4.52 10.39
CA GLY A 171 -28.62 5.69 10.83
C GLY A 171 -27.80 6.67 11.69
N LEU A 172 -26.48 6.51 11.76
CA LEU A 172 -25.63 7.41 12.54
C LEU A 172 -25.52 8.79 11.88
N GLN A 173 -25.91 9.82 12.61
CA GLN A 173 -25.69 11.21 12.23
C GLN A 173 -24.20 11.58 12.27
N LYS A 174 -23.80 12.67 11.60
CA LYS A 174 -22.39 13.04 11.38
C LYS A 174 -21.52 13.01 12.66
N GLN A 175 -21.96 13.66 13.74
CA GLN A 175 -21.20 13.72 14.99
C GLN A 175 -21.11 12.35 15.68
N ALA A 176 -22.24 11.63 15.77
CA ALA A 176 -22.28 10.28 16.33
C ALA A 176 -21.43 9.29 15.52
N LEU A 177 -21.39 9.42 14.19
CA LEU A 177 -20.52 8.64 13.31
C LEU A 177 -19.05 8.88 13.63
N ILE A 178 -18.63 10.15 13.70
CA ILE A 178 -17.24 10.52 14.01
C ILE A 178 -16.84 9.99 15.39
N ALA A 179 -17.69 10.17 16.41
CA ALA A 179 -17.42 9.77 17.78
C ALA A 179 -17.36 8.25 17.95
N THR A 180 -18.38 7.53 17.46
CA THR A 180 -18.48 6.06 17.54
C THR A 180 -17.29 5.39 16.85
N ARG A 181 -16.91 5.92 15.69
CA ARG A 181 -15.76 5.43 14.97
C ARG A 181 -14.45 5.72 15.70
N ALA A 182 -14.29 6.92 16.24
CA ALA A 182 -13.08 7.27 17.00
C ALA A 182 -12.91 6.32 18.19
N ALA A 183 -14.00 5.96 18.88
CA ALA A 183 -14.00 4.94 19.94
C ALA A 183 -13.50 3.58 19.42
N ASN A 184 -14.03 3.08 18.30
CA ASN A 184 -13.56 1.85 17.68
C ASN A 184 -12.07 1.92 17.28
N GLU A 185 -11.64 3.02 16.65
CA GLU A 185 -10.25 3.20 16.21
C GLU A 185 -9.28 3.28 17.39
N VAL A 186 -9.64 3.93 18.51
CA VAL A 186 -8.78 3.95 19.72
C VAL A 186 -8.52 2.54 20.22
N LEU A 187 -9.54 1.69 20.30
CA LEU A 187 -9.37 0.31 20.76
C LEU A 187 -8.50 -0.51 19.80
N LEU A 188 -8.66 -0.32 18.48
CA LEU A 188 -7.81 -0.95 17.47
C LEU A 188 -6.36 -0.47 17.55
N HIS A 189 -6.12 0.83 17.74
CA HIS A 189 -4.76 1.33 17.89
C HIS A 189 -4.13 0.89 19.22
N ALA A 190 -4.90 0.77 20.30
CA ALA A 190 -4.41 0.26 21.58
C ALA A 190 -3.86 -1.17 21.44
N ILE A 191 -4.61 -2.10 20.84
CA ILE A 191 -4.12 -3.48 20.62
C ILE A 191 -2.90 -3.50 19.68
N LYS A 192 -2.88 -2.66 18.64
CA LYS A 192 -1.73 -2.55 17.72
C LYS A 192 -0.47 -2.10 18.44
N LEU A 193 -0.56 -1.08 19.31
CA LEU A 193 0.60 -0.57 20.05
C LEU A 193 1.14 -1.62 21.02
N VAL A 194 0.27 -2.38 21.70
CA VAL A 194 0.70 -3.53 22.53
C VAL A 194 1.46 -4.55 21.70
N LEU A 195 0.93 -4.95 20.54
CA LEU A 195 1.58 -5.92 19.65
C LEU A 195 2.91 -5.41 19.09
N TYR A 196 2.98 -4.14 18.68
CA TYR A 196 4.23 -3.53 18.21
C TYR A 196 5.30 -3.48 19.31
N ALA A 197 4.90 -3.23 20.56
CA ALA A 197 5.81 -3.30 21.70
C ALA A 197 6.31 -4.74 21.92
N GLN A 198 5.42 -5.73 21.90
CA GLN A 198 5.78 -7.15 21.99
C GLN A 198 6.69 -7.63 20.85
N PHE A 199 6.55 -7.05 19.65
CA PHE A 199 7.39 -7.36 18.50
C PHE A 199 8.72 -6.59 18.47
N GLY A 200 9.02 -5.78 19.49
CA GLY A 200 10.27 -5.02 19.55
C GLY A 200 10.37 -3.90 18.51
N LEU A 201 9.24 -3.42 18.01
CA LEU A 201 9.18 -2.32 17.02
C LEU A 201 9.22 -0.94 17.66
N PHE A 202 9.33 -0.87 18.99
CA PHE A 202 9.46 0.38 19.74
C PHE A 202 10.93 0.67 20.08
N ASP A 203 11.37 1.86 19.71
CA ASP A 203 12.60 2.46 20.19
C ASP A 203 12.39 3.97 20.43
N ARG A 204 13.46 4.66 20.84
CA ARG A 204 13.42 6.10 21.12
C ARG A 204 13.03 6.92 19.87
N GLY A 205 13.47 6.53 18.68
CA GLY A 205 13.13 7.21 17.43
C GLY A 205 11.65 7.09 17.09
N VAL A 206 11.09 5.89 17.22
CA VAL A 206 9.66 5.61 17.03
C VAL A 206 8.81 6.40 18.01
N PHE A 207 9.22 6.44 19.28
CA PHE A 207 8.52 7.20 20.30
C PHE A 207 8.53 8.71 19.99
N LEU A 208 9.70 9.30 19.69
CA LEU A 208 9.81 10.72 19.37
C LEU A 208 9.04 11.10 18.10
N ALA A 209 9.16 10.31 17.04
CA ALA A 209 8.41 10.51 15.81
C ALA A 209 6.90 10.40 16.08
N GLY A 210 6.46 9.38 16.82
CA GLY A 210 5.06 9.18 17.18
C GLY A 210 4.48 10.31 18.03
N VAL A 211 5.24 10.83 19.00
CA VAL A 211 4.85 12.01 19.80
C VAL A 211 4.75 13.26 18.93
N CYS A 212 5.70 13.47 18.02
CA CYS A 212 5.64 14.59 17.07
C CYS A 212 4.39 14.51 16.18
N VAL A 213 4.11 13.33 15.61
CA VAL A 213 2.89 13.09 14.81
C VAL A 213 1.64 13.27 15.67
N GLY A 214 1.64 12.82 16.93
CA GLY A 214 0.53 12.99 17.87
C GLY A 214 0.25 14.45 18.22
N ALA A 215 1.29 15.24 18.49
CA ALA A 215 1.17 16.67 18.71
C ALA A 215 0.62 17.39 17.46
N ALA A 216 1.12 17.03 16.28
CA ALA A 216 0.62 17.55 15.01
C ALA A 216 -0.84 17.15 14.77
N ALA A 217 -1.24 15.94 15.14
CA ALA A 217 -2.60 15.45 15.00
C ALA A 217 -3.59 16.18 15.92
N LEU A 218 -3.16 16.55 17.15
CA LEU A 218 -3.97 17.38 18.05
C LEU A 218 -4.06 18.82 17.55
N ALA A 219 -2.96 19.40 17.05
CA ALA A 219 -2.97 20.72 16.42
C ALA A 219 -3.91 20.76 15.21
N ALA A 220 -3.90 19.70 14.40
CA ALA A 220 -4.78 19.55 13.23
C ALA A 220 -6.27 19.60 13.57
N ILE A 221 -6.69 19.19 14.78
CA ILE A 221 -8.10 19.31 15.20
C ILE A 221 -8.51 20.79 15.25
N LYS A 222 -7.68 21.66 15.83
CA LYS A 222 -7.93 23.11 15.87
C LYS A 222 -7.86 23.73 14.47
N VAL A 223 -6.85 23.37 13.67
CA VAL A 223 -6.72 23.85 12.29
C VAL A 223 -7.93 23.46 11.45
N THR A 224 -8.43 22.23 11.62
CA THR A 224 -9.65 21.77 10.91
C THR A 224 -10.85 22.66 11.26
N GLN A 225 -11.03 23.03 12.52
CA GLN A 225 -12.14 23.93 12.92
C GLN A 225 -12.05 25.32 12.27
N TRP A 226 -10.84 25.82 12.01
CA TRP A 226 -10.63 27.10 11.32
C TRP A 226 -10.75 27.01 9.80
N VAL A 227 -10.31 25.90 9.20
CA VAL A 227 -10.30 25.71 7.74
C VAL A 227 -11.66 25.23 7.21
N LEU A 228 -12.41 24.47 8.01
CA LEU A 228 -13.70 23.90 7.60
C LEU A 228 -14.74 24.94 7.13
N PRO A 229 -14.86 26.13 7.75
CA PRO A 229 -15.76 27.18 7.26
C PRO A 229 -15.34 27.81 5.92
N LEU A 230 -14.06 27.72 5.54
CA LEU A 230 -13.51 28.35 4.34
C LEU A 230 -13.71 27.51 3.07
N LEU A 231 -14.07 26.23 3.23
CA LEU A 231 -14.16 25.27 2.14
C LEU A 231 -15.58 24.68 2.05
N THR A 232 -16.09 24.54 0.83
CA THR A 232 -17.32 23.76 0.64
C THR A 232 -17.07 22.29 0.96
N HIS A 233 -18.11 21.58 1.42
CA HIS A 233 -18.01 20.14 1.72
C HIS A 233 -17.45 19.33 0.54
N ALA A 234 -17.83 19.69 -0.70
CA ALA A 234 -17.35 19.03 -1.91
C ALA A 234 -15.85 19.28 -2.17
N GLN A 235 -15.37 20.51 -2.01
CA GLN A 235 -13.95 20.85 -2.20
C GLN A 235 -13.07 20.11 -1.20
N PHE A 236 -13.46 20.12 0.08
CA PHE A 236 -12.69 19.45 1.12
C PHE A 236 -12.59 17.94 0.86
N CYS A 237 -13.69 17.28 0.50
CA CYS A 237 -13.69 15.86 0.14
C CYS A 237 -12.78 15.56 -1.07
N ARG A 238 -12.82 16.40 -2.12
CA ARG A 238 -11.94 16.25 -3.29
C ARG A 238 -10.46 16.33 -2.92
N ILE A 239 -10.08 17.27 -2.05
CA ILE A 239 -8.69 17.40 -1.55
C ILE A 239 -8.25 16.14 -0.83
N GLY A 240 -9.11 15.57 0.02
CA GLY A 240 -8.82 14.32 0.73
C GLY A 240 -8.54 13.13 -0.19
N HIS A 241 -9.39 12.92 -1.20
CA HIS A 241 -9.18 11.84 -2.17
C HIS A 241 -7.96 12.09 -3.07
N ALA A 242 -7.71 13.34 -3.46
CA ALA A 242 -6.51 13.69 -4.24
C ALA A 242 -5.22 13.45 -3.44
N ALA A 243 -5.18 13.82 -2.16
CA ALA A 243 -4.04 13.56 -1.30
C ALA A 243 -3.77 12.06 -1.12
N ALA A 244 -4.83 11.26 -0.93
CA ALA A 244 -4.74 9.81 -0.87
C ALA A 244 -4.20 9.22 -2.19
N ALA A 245 -4.69 9.70 -3.33
CA ALA A 245 -4.23 9.29 -4.66
C ALA A 245 -2.73 9.55 -4.85
N VAL A 246 -2.28 10.76 -4.52
CA VAL A 246 -0.87 11.17 -4.63
C VAL A 246 0.00 10.28 -3.74
N ALA A 247 -0.41 10.06 -2.49
CA ALA A 247 0.29 9.14 -1.59
C ALA A 247 0.35 7.72 -2.17
N GLY A 248 -0.74 7.24 -2.77
CA GLY A 248 -0.79 5.95 -3.46
C GLY A 248 0.20 5.83 -4.60
N VAL A 249 0.24 6.81 -5.49
CA VAL A 249 1.19 6.86 -6.62
C VAL A 249 2.63 6.90 -6.11
N LEU A 250 2.92 7.69 -5.07
CA LEU A 250 4.25 7.75 -4.46
C LEU A 250 4.66 6.39 -3.88
N MET A 251 3.77 5.71 -3.16
CA MET A 251 4.04 4.37 -2.62
C MET A 251 4.24 3.34 -3.73
N LEU A 252 3.42 3.36 -4.79
CA LEU A 252 3.61 2.50 -5.96
C LEU A 252 4.94 2.75 -6.66
N SER A 253 5.35 4.00 -6.78
CA SER A 253 6.66 4.35 -7.36
C SER A 253 7.82 3.87 -6.48
N GLY A 254 7.66 3.93 -5.15
CA GLY A 254 8.61 3.38 -4.18
C GLY A 254 8.73 1.87 -4.31
N ALA A 255 7.59 1.17 -4.33
CA ALA A 255 7.53 -0.27 -4.53
C ALA A 255 8.16 -0.69 -5.86
N ALA A 256 7.83 0.01 -6.96
CA ALA A 256 8.41 -0.25 -8.28
C ALA A 256 9.93 -0.11 -8.28
N ARG A 257 10.46 0.97 -7.68
CA ARG A 257 11.92 1.15 -7.53
C ARG A 257 12.55 0.03 -6.73
N GLN A 258 11.93 -0.38 -5.61
CA GLN A 258 12.42 -1.49 -4.80
C GLN A 258 12.39 -2.81 -5.56
N ILE A 259 11.36 -3.11 -6.36
CA ILE A 259 11.28 -4.32 -7.19
C ILE A 259 12.39 -4.31 -8.25
N VAL A 260 12.55 -3.19 -8.96
CA VAL A 260 13.58 -3.05 -10.00
C VAL A 260 14.99 -3.24 -9.41
N GLN A 261 15.27 -2.64 -8.25
CA GLN A 261 16.58 -2.75 -7.59
C GLN A 261 16.83 -4.09 -6.92
N LYS A 262 15.80 -4.72 -6.34
CA LYS A 262 15.94 -5.89 -5.46
C LYS A 262 15.73 -7.23 -6.19
N ASP A 263 14.93 -7.25 -7.26
CA ASP A 263 14.71 -8.44 -8.09
C ASP A 263 15.42 -8.37 -9.46
N ALA A 264 16.31 -7.39 -9.67
CA ALA A 264 17.05 -7.15 -10.92
C ALA A 264 16.13 -7.17 -12.16
N MET A 265 14.94 -6.57 -12.02
CA MET A 265 13.94 -6.56 -13.08
C MET A 265 14.41 -5.63 -14.20
N SER A 266 14.99 -6.17 -15.27
CA SER A 266 15.36 -5.39 -16.45
C SER A 266 14.27 -5.49 -17.51
N LEU A 267 13.82 -4.33 -17.97
CA LEU A 267 12.93 -4.19 -19.11
C LEU A 267 13.80 -3.75 -20.29
N SER A 268 13.98 -4.65 -21.25
CA SER A 268 14.75 -4.38 -22.45
C SER A 268 13.80 -4.23 -23.63
N TYR A 269 13.93 -3.12 -24.34
CA TYR A 269 13.24 -2.85 -25.59
C TYR A 269 14.26 -2.85 -26.72
N GLY A 270 14.16 -3.81 -27.62
CA GLY A 270 15.05 -3.97 -28.76
C GLY A 270 14.26 -3.98 -30.06
N ARG A 271 14.73 -3.25 -31.07
CA ARG A 271 14.19 -3.30 -32.43
C ARG A 271 15.34 -3.61 -33.38
N ALA A 272 15.34 -4.81 -33.95
CA ALA A 272 16.37 -5.26 -34.89
C ALA A 272 15.70 -6.02 -36.05
N HIS A 273 16.19 -5.83 -37.28
CA HIS A 273 15.77 -6.54 -38.51
C HIS A 273 14.26 -6.76 -38.76
N GLY A 274 13.39 -5.85 -38.30
CA GLY A 274 11.94 -5.95 -38.54
C GLY A 274 11.15 -6.66 -37.44
N GLU A 275 11.85 -7.11 -36.40
CA GLU A 275 11.31 -7.70 -35.18
C GLU A 275 11.28 -6.66 -34.05
N THR A 276 10.18 -6.65 -33.29
CA THR A 276 10.10 -5.88 -32.03
C THR A 276 10.09 -6.85 -30.85
N GLU A 277 11.16 -6.85 -30.05
CA GLU A 277 11.27 -7.64 -28.83
C GLU A 277 11.05 -6.74 -27.60
N LEU A 278 10.04 -7.06 -26.79
CA LEU A 278 9.82 -6.52 -25.45
C LEU A 278 10.11 -7.62 -24.44
N ALA A 279 11.24 -7.54 -23.75
CA ALA A 279 11.67 -8.54 -22.77
C ALA A 279 11.63 -8.00 -21.34
N MET A 280 11.00 -8.77 -20.45
CA MET A 280 10.95 -8.54 -19.01
C MET A 280 11.65 -9.71 -18.30
N THR A 281 12.74 -9.42 -17.58
CA THR A 281 13.42 -10.42 -16.75
C THR A 281 13.06 -10.21 -15.27
N TRP A 282 12.88 -11.29 -14.52
CA TRP A 282 12.61 -11.28 -13.08
C TRP A 282 13.13 -12.56 -12.43
N ARG A 283 14.09 -12.45 -11.50
CA ARG A 283 14.72 -13.60 -10.82
C ARG A 283 15.23 -14.64 -11.82
N SER A 284 14.63 -15.84 -11.85
CA SER A 284 14.93 -16.91 -12.80
C SER A 284 14.01 -16.90 -14.04
N HIS A 285 13.00 -16.04 -14.09
CA HIS A 285 12.03 -15.98 -15.18
C HIS A 285 12.38 -14.86 -16.17
N ARG A 286 12.42 -15.15 -17.48
CA ARG A 286 12.47 -14.13 -18.55
C ARG A 286 11.25 -14.33 -19.43
N LEU A 287 10.43 -13.30 -19.55
CA LEU A 287 9.28 -13.27 -20.42
C LEU A 287 9.56 -12.28 -21.56
N ALA A 288 9.66 -12.76 -22.79
CA ALA A 288 9.89 -11.94 -23.97
C ALA A 288 8.69 -12.04 -24.91
N LEU A 289 8.23 -10.88 -25.38
CA LEU A 289 7.21 -10.74 -26.41
C LEU A 289 7.92 -10.30 -27.68
N GLU A 290 7.82 -11.11 -28.73
CA GLU A 290 8.48 -10.87 -30.01
C GLU A 290 7.43 -10.79 -31.10
N PHE A 291 7.56 -9.81 -31.99
CA PHE A 291 6.63 -9.59 -33.09
C PHE A 291 7.39 -9.69 -34.40
N GLU A 292 7.15 -10.76 -35.16
CA GLU A 292 7.73 -11.02 -36.48
C GLU A 292 6.74 -10.61 -37.60
N ARG A 293 7.28 -10.18 -38.74
CA ARG A 293 6.49 -10.00 -39.97
C ARG A 293 6.51 -11.31 -40.78
N PRO A 294 5.37 -11.83 -41.26
CA PRO A 294 4.05 -11.21 -41.33
C PRO A 294 3.08 -11.74 -40.25
N LEU A 295 2.88 -10.97 -39.17
CA LEU A 295 1.85 -11.20 -38.13
C LEU A 295 2.00 -12.52 -37.35
N GLU A 296 3.20 -12.75 -36.80
CA GLU A 296 3.41 -13.78 -35.77
C GLU A 296 3.82 -13.10 -34.44
N LEU A 297 3.04 -13.35 -33.38
CA LEU A 297 3.32 -12.93 -32.00
C LEU A 297 3.86 -14.13 -31.24
N GLU A 298 5.09 -14.05 -30.76
CA GLU A 298 5.71 -15.08 -29.93
C GLU A 298 5.81 -14.61 -28.48
N VAL A 299 5.28 -15.40 -27.54
CA VAL A 299 5.43 -15.20 -26.09
C VAL A 299 6.42 -16.24 -25.57
N LYS A 300 7.66 -15.84 -25.36
CA LYS A 300 8.75 -16.69 -24.86
C LYS A 300 8.83 -16.58 -23.35
N HIS A 301 8.50 -17.65 -22.61
CA HIS A 301 8.70 -17.77 -21.16
C HIS A 301 9.87 -18.70 -20.87
N ARG A 302 10.98 -18.14 -20.41
CA ARG A 302 12.18 -18.87 -20.00
C ARG A 302 12.28 -18.92 -18.48
N VAL A 303 12.62 -20.07 -17.93
CA VAL A 303 12.92 -20.27 -16.51
C VAL A 303 14.34 -20.83 -16.39
N ALA A 304 15.26 -20.04 -15.85
CA ALA A 304 16.59 -20.50 -15.43
C ALA A 304 16.42 -21.48 -14.25
N SER A 305 17.17 -22.58 -14.31
CA SER A 305 16.95 -23.87 -13.65
C SER A 305 16.45 -23.90 -12.19
N VAL A 306 15.46 -24.76 -11.97
CA VAL A 306 15.19 -25.47 -10.70
C VAL A 306 15.95 -26.80 -10.76
N ILE A 307 16.60 -27.20 -9.66
CA ILE A 307 17.27 -28.50 -9.54
C ILE A 307 16.19 -29.59 -9.47
N ASP A 308 16.23 -30.56 -10.39
CA ASP A 308 15.34 -31.71 -10.34
C ASP A 308 15.68 -32.59 -9.13
N PRO A 309 14.76 -32.75 -8.15
CA PRO A 309 15.05 -33.47 -6.91
C PRO A 309 15.28 -34.99 -7.11
N GLN A 310 14.95 -35.55 -8.29
CA GLN A 310 15.21 -36.97 -8.58
C GLN A 310 16.49 -37.20 -9.40
N THR A 311 16.93 -36.23 -10.20
CA THR A 311 18.06 -36.42 -11.13
C THR A 311 19.27 -35.54 -10.83
N GLY A 312 19.15 -34.56 -9.93
CA GLY A 312 20.23 -33.64 -9.54
C GLY A 312 20.71 -32.71 -10.66
N ARG A 313 20.08 -32.74 -11.83
CA ARG A 313 20.49 -31.95 -13.00
C ARG A 313 19.85 -30.57 -12.99
N SER A 314 20.66 -29.56 -13.31
CA SER A 314 20.24 -28.19 -13.53
C SER A 314 19.90 -27.99 -15.02
N GLY A 315 18.65 -27.63 -15.33
CA GLY A 315 18.22 -27.40 -16.71
C GLY A 315 17.27 -26.22 -16.83
N ALA A 316 17.48 -25.35 -17.82
CA ALA A 316 16.58 -24.24 -18.09
C ALA A 316 15.40 -24.73 -18.94
N ARG A 317 14.17 -24.32 -18.60
CA ARG A 317 12.97 -24.62 -19.41
C ARG A 317 12.57 -23.39 -20.21
N LEU A 318 12.42 -23.55 -21.51
CA LEU A 318 11.87 -22.52 -22.40
C LEU A 318 10.51 -23.00 -22.91
N THR A 319 9.45 -22.24 -22.64
CA THR A 319 8.14 -22.44 -23.23
C THR A 319 7.87 -21.26 -24.15
N VAL A 320 7.61 -21.51 -25.43
CA VAL A 320 7.24 -20.47 -26.39
C VAL A 320 5.82 -20.72 -26.86
N LEU A 321 4.96 -19.73 -26.67
CA LEU A 321 3.62 -19.70 -27.23
C LEU A 321 3.69 -18.90 -28.52
N HIS A 322 3.32 -19.52 -29.63
CA HIS A 322 3.26 -18.88 -30.93
C HIS A 322 1.80 -18.56 -31.28
N LEU A 323 1.56 -17.34 -31.74
CA LEU A 323 0.28 -16.84 -32.18
C LEU A 323 0.45 -16.30 -33.61
N ALA A 324 0.09 -17.10 -34.60
CA ALA A 324 0.31 -16.78 -36.01
C ALA A 324 -1.01 -16.72 -36.78
N ALA A 325 -1.20 -15.68 -37.61
CA ALA A 325 -2.45 -15.47 -38.36
C ALA A 325 -2.79 -16.62 -39.32
N ASN A 326 -1.80 -17.38 -39.77
CA ASN A 326 -1.90 -18.48 -40.73
C ASN A 326 -1.94 -19.89 -40.07
N ARG A 327 -1.40 -20.05 -38.86
CA ARG A 327 -1.17 -21.35 -38.20
C ARG A 327 -1.91 -21.50 -36.86
N GLY A 328 -2.53 -20.44 -36.35
CA GLY A 328 -3.27 -20.46 -35.09
C GLY A 328 -2.37 -20.44 -33.86
N LEU A 329 -2.88 -20.95 -32.73
CA LEU A 329 -2.21 -20.97 -31.43
C LEU A 329 -1.49 -22.30 -31.20
N PHE A 330 -0.18 -22.30 -31.01
CA PHE A 330 0.56 -23.51 -30.64
C PHE A 330 1.67 -23.24 -29.62
N ILE A 331 2.00 -24.27 -28.83
CA ILE A 331 2.97 -24.18 -27.74
C ILE A 331 4.15 -25.09 -28.05
N THR A 332 5.35 -24.54 -28.06
CA THR A 332 6.59 -25.31 -28.09
C THR A 332 7.25 -25.31 -26.70
N ARG A 333 7.73 -26.47 -26.26
CA ARG A 333 8.46 -26.64 -24.99
C ARG A 333 9.83 -27.20 -25.29
N ARG A 334 10.88 -26.50 -24.87
CA ARG A 334 12.28 -26.93 -25.06
C ARG A 334 12.99 -27.00 -23.71
N GLY A 335 13.54 -28.17 -23.39
CA GLY A 335 14.48 -28.33 -22.27
C GLY A 335 15.88 -27.97 -22.75
N LEU A 336 16.50 -26.96 -22.13
CA LEU A 336 17.91 -26.62 -22.35
C LEU A 336 18.72 -27.32 -21.27
N HIS A 337 19.34 -28.43 -21.60
CA HIS A 337 20.39 -29.03 -20.79
C HIS A 337 21.68 -28.26 -21.05
N GLY A 338 22.40 -27.93 -19.98
CA GLY A 338 23.66 -27.20 -20.07
C GLY A 338 24.70 -28.06 -20.76
N ASP A 339 24.80 -27.91 -22.08
CA ASP A 339 25.98 -28.09 -22.91
C ASP A 339 25.59 -27.59 -24.30
N HIS A 340 25.90 -26.32 -24.55
CA HIS A 340 26.20 -25.69 -25.83
C HIS A 340 26.09 -24.18 -25.65
N GLU A 341 27.23 -23.56 -25.34
CA GLU A 341 27.49 -22.16 -25.73
C GLU A 341 27.21 -22.04 -27.23
N TYR A 342 26.14 -21.36 -27.60
CA TYR A 342 26.02 -20.85 -28.97
C TYR A 342 26.84 -19.57 -29.05
N GLY A 343 28.11 -19.74 -29.43
CA GLY A 343 28.94 -18.67 -29.94
C GLY A 343 28.28 -18.03 -31.16
N PHE A 344 28.27 -16.69 -31.17
CA PHE A 344 28.02 -15.90 -32.37
C PHE A 344 29.05 -16.28 -33.44
N HIS A 345 28.66 -17.07 -34.44
CA HIS A 345 29.43 -17.22 -35.67
C HIS A 345 28.78 -16.38 -36.78
N HIS A 346 29.42 -15.25 -37.10
CA HIS A 346 29.29 -14.58 -38.39
C HIS A 346 29.83 -15.52 -39.49
N GLY A 347 28.93 -16.11 -40.28
CA GLY A 347 29.27 -16.83 -41.50
C GLY A 347 29.03 -15.98 -42.74
N ARG A 348 30.09 -15.31 -43.23
CA ARG A 348 30.19 -14.86 -44.63
C ARG A 348 30.48 -16.06 -45.52
N HIS A 349 29.90 -16.05 -46.73
CA HIS A 349 30.31 -16.65 -48.01
C HIS A 349 29.14 -17.41 -48.64
N ARG A 350 28.90 -17.45 -49.96
CA ARG A 350 29.30 -16.69 -51.16
C ARG A 350 28.44 -17.33 -52.28
N GLN A 351 28.15 -16.59 -53.35
CA GLN A 351 27.58 -17.13 -54.60
C GLN A 351 28.34 -18.36 -55.09
N ASP A 352 27.65 -19.36 -55.68
CA ASP A 352 27.72 -19.65 -57.13
C ASP A 352 26.93 -20.92 -57.51
N ALA A 353 26.42 -20.86 -58.76
CA ALA A 353 25.77 -21.87 -59.61
C ALA A 353 24.28 -22.19 -59.38
#